data_AF-A0A918VHG6-F1
#
_entry.id   AF-A0A918VHG6-F1
#
_cell.length_a   1.000
_cell.length_b   1.000
_cell.length_c   1.000
_cell.angle_alpha   90.00
_cell.angle_beta   90.00
_cell.angle_gamma   90.00
#
_symmetry.space_group_name_H-M   'P 1'
#
loop_
_entity.id
_entity.type
_entity.pdbx_description
1 polymer ?
#
loop_
_entity_poly.entity_id
_entity_poly.type
_entity_poly.pdbx_seq_one_letter_code
_entity_poly.pdbx_strand_id
1 'polypeptide(L)' 'MKVSRYWKAIVAAVVAGAGTAGTAVQDGTVTAGEAAAIVLAVLGGLGFTWAVPNRPPARPEPASEPPRVL' A
#
# COMPACT_ATOMS: atom_id res chain seq x y z
N MET A 1 0.55 -10.56 17.12
CA MET A 1 0.99 -9.20 16.73
C MET A 1 -0.12 -8.57 15.90
N LYS A 2 -0.55 -7.33 16.20
CA LYS A 2 -1.58 -6.62 15.41
C LYS A 2 -0.87 -5.67 14.44
N VAL A 3 -1.09 -5.84 13.14
CA VAL A 3 -0.52 -4.95 12.13
C VAL A 3 -1.28 -3.62 12.14
N SER A 4 -0.55 -2.50 12.20
CA SER A 4 -1.14 -1.16 12.21
C SER A 4 -1.90 -0.86 10.93
N ARG A 5 -2.99 -0.08 11.01
CA ARG A 5 -3.81 0.31 9.84
C ARG A 5 -3.03 1.04 8.75
N TYR A 6 -1.92 1.67 9.12
CA TYR A 6 -1.08 2.46 8.24
C TYR A 6 0.01 1.64 7.54
N TRP A 7 0.18 0.37 7.88
CA TRP A 7 1.26 -0.44 7.35
C TRP A 7 1.21 -0.54 5.82
N LYS A 8 0.01 -0.61 5.24
CA LYS A 8 -0.16 -0.58 3.78
C LYS A 8 0.45 0.66 3.12
N ALA A 9 0.42 1.80 3.82
CA ALA A 9 0.97 3.03 3.29
C ALA A 9 2.48 3.08 3.35
N ILE A 10 3.07 2.57 4.43
CA ILE A 10 4.53 2.42 4.53
C ILE A 10 5.03 1.45 3.45
N VAL A 11 4.37 0.29 3.29
CA VAL A 11 4.76 -0.68 2.26
C VAL A 11 4.65 -0.08 0.86
N ALA A 12 3.56 0.61 0.55
CA ALA A 12 3.38 1.25 -0.75
C ALA A 12 4.44 2.32 -1.03
N ALA A 13 4.76 3.14 -0.03
CA ALA A 13 5.79 4.16 -0.13
C ALA A 13 7.18 3.59 -0.37
N VAL A 14 7.53 2.53 0.36
CA VAL A 14 8.81 1.82 0.21
C VAL A 14 8.92 1.20 -1.17
N VAL A 15 7.88 0.51 -1.65
CA VAL A 15 7.88 -0.10 -2.98
C VAL A 15 8.00 0.96 -4.07
N ALA A 16 7.20 2.03 -3.99
CA ALA A 16 7.23 3.12 -4.96
C ALA A 16 8.60 3.83 -5.00
N GLY A 17 9.13 4.19 -3.83
CA GLY A 17 10.43 4.84 -3.69
C GLY A 17 11.59 3.95 -4.10
N ALA A 18 11.59 2.67 -3.73
CA ALA A 18 12.62 1.72 -4.13
C ALA A 18 12.60 1.48 -5.65
N GLY A 19 11.43 1.42 -6.27
CA GLY A 19 11.31 1.29 -7.73
C GLY A 19 11.94 2.47 -8.47
N THR A 20 11.62 3.70 -8.05
CA THR A 20 12.19 4.93 -8.66
C THR A 20 13.66 5.13 -8.33
N ALA A 21 14.09 4.84 -7.10
CA ALA A 21 15.50 4.90 -6.74
C ALA A 21 16.30 3.86 -7.54
N GLY A 22 15.74 2.68 -7.77
CA GLY A 22 16.35 1.62 -8.56
C GLY A 22 16.65 2.04 -10.00
N THR A 23 15.80 2.88 -10.62
CA THR A 23 16.08 3.44 -11.95
C THR A 23 17.13 4.55 -11.89
N ALA A 24 17.06 5.41 -10.88
CA ALA A 24 17.98 6.56 -10.74
C ALA A 24 19.44 6.18 -10.46
N VAL A 25 19.70 4.96 -9.98
CA VAL A 25 21.07 4.49 -9.73
C VAL A 25 21.70 3.80 -10.95
N GLN A 26 20.95 3.60 -12.04
CA GLN A 26 21.41 2.80 -13.19
C GLN A 26 22.57 3.45 -13.96
N ASP A 27 22.61 4.78 -14.01
CA ASP A 27 23.67 5.54 -14.70
C ASP A 27 24.78 6.01 -13.76
N GLY A 28 24.68 5.68 -12.46
CA GLY A 28 25.68 5.97 -11.44
C GLY A 28 25.62 7.37 -10.84
N THR A 29 24.65 8.22 -11.21
CA THR A 29 24.53 9.57 -10.67
C THR A 29 23.08 9.95 -10.40
N VAL A 30 22.74 10.18 -9.13
CA VAL A 30 21.41 10.69 -8.78
C VAL A 30 21.38 12.20 -9.01
N THR A 31 20.64 12.64 -10.01
CA THR A 31 20.40 14.05 -10.32
C THR A 31 19.34 14.65 -9.39
N ALA A 32 19.29 15.99 -9.34
CA ALA A 32 18.25 16.69 -8.58
C ALA A 32 16.82 16.35 -9.06
N GLY A 33 16.64 16.12 -10.38
CA GLY A 33 15.36 15.72 -10.96
C GLY A 33 14.91 14.33 -10.48
N GLU A 34 15.84 13.39 -10.41
CA GLU A 34 15.56 12.03 -9.92
C GLU A 34 15.33 12.01 -8.42
N ALA A 35 16.08 12.80 -7.64
CA ALA A 35 15.82 12.97 -6.22
C ALA A 35 14.39 13.49 -5.98
N ALA A 36 13.96 14.49 -6.75
CA ALA A 36 12.58 14.98 -6.69
C ALA A 36 11.56 13.89 -7.10
N ALA A 37 11.84 13.11 -8.14
CA ALA A 37 10.97 12.01 -8.59
C ALA A 37 10.82 10.92 -7.51
N ILE A 38 11.92 10.54 -6.84
CA ILE A 38 11.91 9.58 -5.73
C ILE A 38 11.04 10.10 -4.58
N VAL A 39 11.24 11.36 -4.18
CA VAL A 39 10.44 11.99 -3.10
C VAL A 39 8.96 12.00 -3.48
N LEU A 40 8.62 12.40 -4.71
CA LEU A 40 7.24 12.39 -5.19
C LEU A 40 6.65 10.98 -5.25
N ALA A 41 7.43 9.97 -5.62
CA ALA A 41 6.99 8.58 -5.62
C ALA A 41 6.69 8.07 -4.21
N VAL A 42 7.56 8.38 -3.23
CA VAL A 42 7.36 8.05 -1.82
C VAL A 42 6.10 8.74 -1.28
N LEU A 43 5.96 10.05 -1.53
CA LEU A 43 4.79 10.83 -1.10
C LEU A 43 3.51 10.36 -1.77
N GLY A 44 3.56 10.00 -3.06
CA GLY A 44 2.45 9.38 -3.77
C GLY A 44 2.05 8.05 -3.13
N GLY A 45 3.01 7.14 -2.92
CA GLY A 45 2.76 5.86 -2.25
C GLY A 45 2.12 6.02 -0.87
N LEU A 46 2.67 6.93 -0.04
CA LEU A 46 2.11 7.29 1.27
C LEU A 46 0.69 7.85 1.13
N GLY A 47 0.54 8.93 0.37
CA GLY A 47 -0.69 9.72 0.29
C GLY A 47 -1.85 8.95 -0.30
N PHE A 48 -1.63 8.28 -1.44
CA PHE A 48 -2.69 7.53 -2.11
C PHE A 48 -3.22 6.40 -1.22
N THR A 49 -2.34 5.61 -0.61
CA THR A 49 -2.77 4.44 0.15
C THR A 49 -3.19 4.77 1.59
N TRP A 50 -2.72 5.88 2.16
CA TRP A 50 -3.26 6.43 3.40
C TRP A 50 -4.72 6.90 3.21
N ALA A 51 -5.03 7.50 2.06
CA ALA A 51 -6.37 7.97 1.74
C ALA A 51 -7.38 6.83 1.52
N VAL A 52 -6.93 5.63 1.10
CA VAL A 52 -7.83 4.47 0.93
C VAL A 52 -8.22 3.91 2.31
N PRO A 53 -9.52 3.82 2.66
CA PRO A 53 -9.95 3.15 3.90
C PRO A 53 -9.73 1.63 3.84
N ASN A 54 -9.31 1.01 4.94
CA ASN A 54 -9.18 -0.45 5.02
C ASN A 54 -10.53 -1.06 5.44
N ARG A 55 -11.28 -1.62 4.49
CA ARG A 55 -12.56 -2.27 4.80
C ARG A 55 -12.31 -3.63 5.44
N PRO A 56 -13.05 -4.01 6.49
CA PRO A 56 -12.97 -5.36 7.02
C PRO A 56 -13.42 -6.35 5.95
N PRO A 57 -12.80 -7.55 5.87
CA PRO A 57 -13.24 -8.58 4.96
C PRO A 57 -14.70 -8.95 5.26
N ALA A 58 -15.50 -9.19 4.21
CA ALA A 58 -16.87 -9.64 4.36
C ALA A 58 -16.88 -10.92 5.19
N ARG A 59 -17.60 -10.91 6.32
CA ARG A 59 -17.82 -12.11 7.12
C ARG A 59 -18.63 -13.09 6.26
N PRO A 60 -18.18 -14.33 6.04
CA PRO A 60 -19.01 -15.34 5.41
C PRO A 60 -20.29 -15.49 6.24
N GLU A 61 -21.44 -15.31 5.60
CA GLU A 61 -22.73 -15.55 6.24
C GLU A 61 -22.79 -17.03 6.65
N PRO A 62 -23.11 -17.36 7.91
CA PRO A 62 -23.26 -18.76 8.29
C PRO A 62 -24.38 -19.35 7.43
N ALA A 63 -24.10 -20.51 6.81
CA ALA A 63 -25.04 -21.21 5.95
C ALA A 63 -26.42 -21.23 6.61
N SER A 64 -27.42 -20.69 5.90
CA SER A 64 -28.81 -20.65 6.32
C SER A 64 -29.22 -22.02 6.86
N GLU A 65 -29.45 -22.11 8.18
CA GLU A 65 -29.98 -23.32 8.81
C GLU A 65 -31.33 -23.61 8.13
N PRO A 66 -31.52 -24.77 7.47
CA PRO A 66 -32.79 -25.08 6.84
C PRO A 66 -33.88 -25.12 7.91
N PRO A 67 -35.10 -24.64 7.61
CA PRO A 67 -36.18 -24.58 8.60
C PRO A 67 -36.45 -25.99 9.13
N ARG A 68 -36.36 -26.16 10.46
CA ARG A 68 -36.77 -27.41 11.12
C ARG A 68 -38.27 -27.56 10.94
N VAL A 69 -38.65 -28.45 10.03
CA VAL A 69 -40.03 -28.91 9.90
C VAL A 69 -40.30 -29.80 11.11
N LEU A 70 -41.17 -29.33 12.01
CA LEU A 70 -41.71 -30.10 13.13
C LEU A 70 -42.92 -30.92 12.67
#